data_AF-A0A397THB2-F1
#
_entry.id   AF-A0A397THB2-F1
#
_cell.length_a   1.000
_cell.length_b   1.000
_cell.length_c   1.000
_cell.angle_alpha   90.00
_cell.angle_beta   90.00
_cell.angle_gamma   90.00
#
_symmetry.space_group_name_H-M   'P 1'
#
loop_
_entity.id
_entity.type
_entity.pdbx_description
1 polymer ?
#
loop_
_entity_poly.entity_id
_entity_poly.type
_entity_poly.pdbx_seq_one_letter_code
_entity_poly.pdbx_strand_id
1 'polypeptide(L)'
;MIIIWIWIKLSIVREESILSVRDVGIQVKTIYMNGRSVSRFIDRSKISDIIINEGITMLQVKFYMVIIVEGRDRMVVVFEHLLPKLNVLLQVYRGTRYVIFNEIEENSDLDGYSNPIHLCDIQS
;
A
#
# COMPACT_ATOMS: atom_id res chain seq x y z
N MET A 1 30.28 14.82 16.75
CA MET A 1 29.76 14.64 15.38
C MET A 1 29.55 13.18 14.98
N ILE A 2 30.49 12.25 15.26
CA ILE A 2 30.35 10.83 14.86
C ILE A 2 29.12 10.15 15.49
N ILE A 3 28.85 10.38 16.78
CA ILE A 3 27.71 9.80 17.49
C ILE A 3 26.40 10.29 16.85
N ILE A 4 26.24 11.60 16.66
CA ILE A 4 25.08 12.19 15.97
C ILE A 4 24.88 11.58 14.57
N TRP A 5 25.95 11.42 13.80
CA TRP A 5 25.88 10.82 12.47
C TRP A 5 25.42 9.34 12.51
N ILE A 6 25.92 8.57 13.47
CA ILE A 6 25.48 7.18 13.71
C ILE A 6 24.00 7.15 14.12
N TRP A 7 23.57 8.02 15.04
CA TRP A 7 22.16 8.11 15.45
C TRP A 7 21.22 8.46 14.30
N ILE A 8 21.64 9.36 13.40
CA ILE A 8 20.87 9.70 12.19
C ILE A 8 20.78 8.50 11.26
N LYS A 9 21.90 7.81 10.98
CA LYS A 9 21.92 6.62 10.13
C LYS A 9 21.03 5.50 10.66
N LEU A 10 21.03 5.29 11.97
CA LEU A 10 20.21 4.28 12.64
C LEU A 10 18.70 4.58 12.62
N SER A 11 18.34 5.84 12.39
CA SER A 11 16.94 6.30 12.30
C SER A 11 16.37 6.24 10.87
N ILE A 12 17.13 5.75 9.90
CA ILE A 12 16.66 5.56 8.53
C ILE A 12 15.71 4.37 8.47
N VAL A 13 14.64 4.49 7.68
CA VAL A 13 13.69 3.40 7.43
C VAL A 13 14.32 2.37 6.50
N ARG A 14 14.28 1.11 6.93
CA ARG A 14 14.78 -0.04 6.18
C ARG A 14 13.69 -0.69 5.33
N GLU A 15 12.49 -0.82 5.89
CA GLU A 15 11.38 -1.53 5.26
C GLU A 15 10.05 -0.92 5.68
N GLU A 16 9.12 -0.80 4.75
CA GLU A 16 7.71 -0.52 5.02
C GLU A 16 6.86 -1.59 4.32
N SER A 17 5.88 -2.11 5.04
CA SER A 17 4.98 -3.16 4.54
C SER A 17 3.54 -2.91 4.98
N ILE A 18 2.62 -3.41 4.16
CA ILE A 18 1.19 -3.43 4.42
C ILE A 18 0.71 -4.88 4.44
N LEU A 19 -0.12 -5.19 5.43
CA LEU A 19 -0.80 -6.47 5.57
C LEU A 19 -2.29 -6.21 5.64
N SER A 20 -3.03 -6.84 4.74
CA SER A 20 -4.47 -6.70 4.61
C SER A 20 -5.13 -8.02 4.97
N VAL A 21 -6.10 -7.97 5.87
CA VAL A 21 -6.86 -9.15 6.34
C VAL A 21 -8.34 -8.81 6.25
N ARG A 22 -9.06 -9.56 5.42
CA ARG A 22 -10.46 -9.28 5.00
C ARG A 22 -11.37 -8.86 6.15
N ASP A 23 -11.50 -9.73 7.15
CA ASP A 23 -12.47 -9.57 8.24
C ASP A 23 -11.90 -8.82 9.46
N VAL A 24 -10.66 -8.34 9.37
CA VAL A 24 -9.94 -7.75 10.51
C VAL A 24 -9.57 -6.30 10.20
N GLY A 25 -8.89 -6.04 9.09
CA GLY A 25 -8.48 -4.70 8.68
C GLY A 25 -7.09 -4.67 8.07
N ILE A 26 -6.44 -3.52 8.20
CA ILE A 26 -5.11 -3.27 7.62
C ILE A 26 -4.10 -2.99 8.72
N GLN A 27 -2.94 -3.62 8.61
CA GLN A 27 -1.77 -3.32 9.42
C GLN A 27 -0.66 -2.73 8.54
N VAL A 28 -0.20 -1.54 8.90
CA VAL A 28 0.99 -0.91 8.32
C VAL A 28 2.16 -1.11 9.27
N LYS A 29 3.31 -1.53 8.75
CA LYS A 29 4.52 -1.79 9.53
C LYS A 29 5.71 -1.07 8.94
N THR A 30 6.47 -0.39 9.79
CA THR A 30 7.73 0.29 9.45
C THR A 30 8.86 -0.29 10.28
N ILE A 31 9.95 -0.69 9.64
CA ILE A 31 11.16 -1.22 10.29
C ILE A 31 12.30 -0.25 10.02
N TYR A 32 12.99 0.16 11.08
CA TYR A 32 14.14 1.08 11.02
C TYR A 32 15.46 0.30 11.00
N MET A 33 16.54 0.97 10.58
CA MET A 33 17.88 0.36 10.53
C MET A 33 18.38 -0.14 11.89
N ASN A 34 17.95 0.48 12.99
CA ASN A 34 18.24 0.01 14.35
C ASN A 34 17.43 -1.21 14.80
N GLY A 35 16.57 -1.78 13.95
CA GLY A 35 15.71 -2.92 14.27
C GLY A 35 14.42 -2.56 15.01
N ARG A 36 14.20 -1.28 15.37
CA ARG A 36 12.91 -0.83 15.88
C ARG A 36 11.84 -1.10 14.82
N SER A 37 10.71 -1.65 15.25
CA SER A 37 9.52 -1.77 14.41
C SER A 37 8.37 -0.99 15.02
N VAL A 38 7.62 -0.32 14.17
CA VAL A 38 6.39 0.39 14.52
C VAL A 38 5.29 -0.21 13.67
N SER A 39 4.17 -0.57 14.28
CA SER A 39 3.00 -1.07 13.58
C SER A 39 1.77 -0.24 13.91
N ARG A 40 0.92 -0.04 12.92
CA ARG A 40 -0.32 0.70 13.03
C ARG A 40 -1.43 -0.14 12.43
N PHE A 41 -2.40 -0.48 13.26
CA PHE A 41 -3.55 -1.26 12.85
C PHE A 41 -4.78 -0.36 12.68
N ILE A 42 -5.50 -0.56 11.58
CA ILE A 42 -6.75 0.11 11.26
C ILE A 42 -7.81 -0.97 11.07
N ASP A 43 -8.82 -0.93 11.93
CA ASP A 43 -9.95 -1.87 11.91
C ASP A 43 -10.74 -1.73 10.60
N ARG A 44 -11.15 -2.87 10.03
CA ARG A 44 -11.99 -2.94 8.83
C ARG A 44 -13.23 -2.05 8.90
N SER A 45 -13.86 -1.97 10.08
CA SER A 45 -15.08 -1.19 10.29
C SER A 45 -14.86 0.32 10.17
N LYS A 46 -13.61 0.77 10.25
CA LYS A 46 -13.23 2.19 10.19
C LYS A 46 -12.61 2.56 8.86
N ILE A 47 -12.38 1.63 7.95
CA ILE A 47 -11.82 1.92 6.64
C ILE A 47 -12.96 2.35 5.74
N SER A 48 -12.98 3.64 5.39
CA SER A 48 -13.95 4.20 4.44
C SER A 48 -13.52 3.88 3.02
N ASP A 49 -12.28 4.23 2.68
CA ASP A 49 -11.72 4.06 1.35
C ASP A 49 -10.19 4.02 1.41
N ILE A 50 -9.59 3.63 0.30
CA ILE A 50 -8.15 3.59 0.08
C ILE A 50 -7.92 4.31 -1.24
N ILE A 51 -6.99 5.25 -1.28
CA ILE A 51 -6.71 6.07 -2.46
C ILE A 51 -5.20 6.16 -2.71
N ILE A 52 -4.82 6.46 -3.95
CA ILE A 52 -3.47 6.90 -4.28
C ILE A 52 -3.56 8.38 -4.61
N ASN A 53 -2.76 9.21 -3.93
CA ASN A 53 -2.67 10.63 -4.22
C ASN A 53 -1.32 10.98 -4.85
N GLU A 54 -1.32 12.06 -5.62
CA GLU A 54 -0.15 12.68 -6.21
C GLU A 54 0.25 13.92 -5.40
N GLY A 55 1.54 14.04 -5.09
CA GLY A 55 2.14 15.20 -4.46
C GLY A 55 3.18 15.80 -5.39
N ILE A 56 2.94 17.04 -5.81
CA ILE A 56 3.89 17.78 -6.64
C ILE A 56 4.84 18.54 -5.71
N THR A 57 6.12 18.17 -5.78
CA THR A 57 7.22 18.95 -5.21
C THR A 57 7.83 19.80 -6.33
N MET A 58 8.59 20.83 -5.97
CA MET A 58 9.19 21.81 -6.87
C MET A 58 9.86 21.23 -8.14
N LEU A 59 10.38 19.99 -8.10
CA LEU A 59 11.02 19.32 -9.24
C LEU A 59 10.62 17.85 -9.43
N GLN A 60 9.67 17.34 -8.65
CA GLN A 60 9.34 15.92 -8.67
C GLN A 60 7.90 15.65 -8.30
N VAL A 61 7.27 14.75 -9.04
CA VAL A 61 6.00 14.12 -8.70
C VAL A 61 6.24 12.90 -7.81
N LYS A 62 5.58 12.85 -6.66
CA LYS A 62 5.61 11.71 -5.73
C LYS A 62 4.20 11.17 -5.52
N PHE A 63 4.06 9.86 -5.61
CA PHE A 63 2.79 9.18 -5.34
C PHE A 63 2.82 8.59 -3.94
N TYR A 64 1.67 8.61 -3.26
CA TYR A 64 1.53 8.03 -1.94
C TYR A 64 0.14 7.42 -1.77
N MET A 65 0.10 6.23 -1.19
CA MET A 65 -1.14 5.51 -0.90
C MET A 65 -1.63 5.87 0.49
N VAL A 66 -2.94 6.10 0.60
CA VAL A 66 -3.60 6.65 1.78
C VAL A 66 -4.85 5.84 2.09
N ILE A 67 -5.08 5.58 3.37
CA ILE A 67 -6.30 4.96 3.90
C ILE A 67 -7.13 6.05 4.58
N ILE A 68 -8.36 6.21 4.12
CA ILE A 68 -9.36 7.10 4.71
C ILE A 68 -10.04 6.37 5.87
N VAL A 69 -10.00 6.96 7.05
CA VAL A 69 -10.49 6.35 8.28
C VAL A 69 -11.72 7.11 8.79
N GLU A 70 -12.86 6.43 8.92
CA GLU A 70 -14.10 7.01 9.42
C GLU A 70 -13.99 7.39 10.91
N GLY A 71 -14.65 8.49 11.27
CA GLY A 71 -14.66 9.00 12.65
C GLY A 71 -13.34 9.61 13.11
N ARG A 72 -12.37 9.80 12.21
CA ARG A 72 -11.15 10.57 12.45
C ARG A 72 -10.93 11.55 11.31
N ASP A 73 -10.61 12.79 11.65
CA ASP A 73 -10.25 13.83 10.66
C ASP A 73 -8.83 13.62 10.08
N ARG A 74 -8.36 12.36 10.07
CA ARG A 74 -6.96 12.00 9.83
C ARG A 74 -6.89 10.84 8.84
N MET A 75 -6.23 11.10 7.73
CA MET A 75 -5.84 10.09 6.76
C MET A 75 -4.55 9.38 7.22
N VAL A 76 -4.42 8.09 6.89
CA VAL A 76 -3.20 7.31 7.19
C VAL A 76 -2.44 7.04 5.90
N VAL A 77 -1.21 7.56 5.79
CA VAL A 77 -0.30 7.23 4.70
C VAL A 77 0.29 5.84 4.96
N VAL A 78 0.26 4.97 3.94
CA VAL A 78 0.70 3.57 4.05
C VAL A 78 2.22 3.44 4.04
N PHE A 79 2.88 4.14 3.12
CA PHE A 79 4.34 4.14 2.96
C PHE A 79 4.85 5.56 3.21
N GLU A 80 5.02 5.92 4.48
CA GLU A 80 5.34 7.30 4.90
C GLU A 80 6.74 7.74 4.46
N HIS A 81 7.69 6.80 4.35
CA HIS A 81 9.11 7.12 4.17
C HIS A 81 9.66 6.64 2.82
N LEU A 82 9.29 5.44 2.39
CA LEU A 82 9.86 4.83 1.18
C LEU A 82 9.28 5.41 -0.10
N LEU A 83 8.05 5.94 -0.06
CA LEU A 83 7.31 6.50 -1.20
C LEU A 83 7.55 5.73 -2.52
N PRO A 84 7.10 4.46 -2.60
CA PRO A 84 7.33 3.62 -3.76
C PRO A 84 6.82 4.24 -5.06
N LYS A 85 7.39 3.81 -6.19
CA LYS A 85 6.91 4.23 -7.52
C LYS A 85 5.47 3.79 -7.75
N LEU A 86 4.78 4.52 -8.64
CA LEU A 86 3.36 4.33 -8.93
C LEU A 86 3.00 2.89 -9.32
N ASN A 87 3.82 2.21 -10.11
CA ASN A 87 3.57 0.83 -10.54
C ASN A 87 3.47 -0.14 -9.34
N VAL A 88 4.35 0.01 -8.34
CA VAL A 88 4.33 -0.78 -7.12
C VAL A 88 3.12 -0.41 -6.27
N LEU A 89 2.83 0.89 -6.13
CA LEU A 89 1.66 1.35 -5.38
C LEU A 89 0.35 0.85 -5.99
N LEU A 90 0.22 0.84 -7.32
CA LEU A 90 -0.96 0.32 -8.01
C LEU A 90 -1.18 -1.17 -7.75
N GLN A 91 -0.12 -1.97 -7.80
CA GLN A 91 -0.21 -3.40 -7.49
C GLN A 91 -0.68 -3.63 -6.05
N VAL A 92 -0.08 -2.91 -5.10
CA VAL A 92 -0.45 -3.00 -3.67
C VAL A 92 -1.87 -2.49 -3.44
N TYR A 93 -2.26 -1.41 -4.11
CA TYR A 93 -3.61 -0.84 -4.06
C TYR A 93 -4.66 -1.84 -4.51
N ARG A 94 -4.49 -2.46 -5.69
CA ARG A 94 -5.42 -3.47 -6.22
C ARG A 94 -5.54 -4.67 -5.27
N GLY A 95 -4.41 -5.22 -4.84
CA GLY A 95 -4.41 -6.35 -3.89
C GLY A 95 -5.06 -6.01 -2.55
N THR A 96 -4.82 -4.81 -2.03
CA THR A 96 -5.42 -4.36 -0.77
C THR A 96 -6.92 -4.13 -0.90
N ARG A 97 -7.36 -3.45 -1.97
CA ARG A 97 -8.78 -3.20 -2.26
C ARG A 97 -9.53 -4.53 -2.45
N TYR A 98 -8.96 -5.46 -3.19
CA TYR A 98 -9.50 -6.81 -3.37
C TYR A 98 -9.75 -7.51 -2.03
N VAL A 99 -8.78 -7.50 -1.12
CA VAL A 99 -8.90 -8.17 0.18
C VAL A 99 -9.94 -7.48 1.08
N ILE A 100 -9.97 -6.15 1.10
CA ILE A 100 -10.77 -5.36 2.05
C ILE A 100 -12.22 -5.17 1.58
N PHE A 101 -12.42 -4.87 0.30
CA PHE A 101 -13.75 -4.57 -0.27
C PHE A 101 -14.35 -5.73 -1.05
N ASN A 102 -13.62 -6.83 -1.23
CA ASN A 102 -14.06 -7.99 -2.03
C ASN A 102 -14.46 -7.57 -3.47
N GLU A 103 -13.78 -6.56 -3.99
CA GLU A 103 -13.96 -6.09 -5.36
C GLU A 103 -13.38 -7.12 -6.31
N ILE A 104 -14.25 -7.77 -7.08
CA ILE A 104 -13.84 -8.54 -8.25
C ILE A 104 -13.22 -7.51 -9.21
N GLU A 105 -12.07 -7.83 -9.82
CA GLU A 105 -11.48 -6.99 -10.87
C GLU A 105 -12.40 -6.95 -12.10
N GLU A 106 -13.51 -6.22 -12.02
CA GLU A 106 -14.25 -5.74 -13.19
C GLU A 106 -13.47 -4.56 -13.78
N ASN A 107 -12.41 -4.89 -14.51
CA ASN A 107 -11.85 -4.11 -15.62
C ASN A 107 -10.63 -4.86 -16.20
N SER A 108 -10.88 -6.02 -16.80
CA SER A 108 -10.01 -6.61 -17.83
C SER A 108 -10.56 -6.35 -19.24
N ASP A 109 -11.36 -5.30 -19.44
CA ASP A 109 -11.92 -4.94 -20.77
C ASP A 109 -11.00 -4.02 -21.59
N LEU A 110 -9.73 -3.87 -21.20
CA LEU A 110 -8.70 -3.23 -22.05
C LEU A 110 -7.48 -4.10 -22.33
N ASP A 111 -7.47 -5.38 -21.93
CA ASP A 111 -6.41 -6.34 -22.31
C ASP A 111 -6.90 -7.30 -23.41
N GLY A 112 -7.47 -6.71 -24.47
CA GLY A 112 -7.73 -7.38 -25.76
C GLY A 112 -6.47 -7.59 -26.60
N TYR A 113 -5.32 -7.91 -25.98
CA TYR A 113 -4.12 -8.36 -26.71
C TYR A 113 -3.31 -9.36 -25.88
N SER A 114 -3.29 -10.61 -26.38
CA SER A 114 -2.38 -11.72 -26.05
C SER A 114 -2.44 -12.38 -24.67
N ASN A 115 -3.29 -13.42 -24.51
CA ASN A 115 -2.77 -14.77 -24.24
C ASN A 115 -3.85 -15.88 -24.44
N PRO A 116 -3.61 -16.87 -25.32
CA PRO A 116 -4.52 -17.97 -25.57
C PRO A 116 -4.22 -19.14 -24.62
N ILE A 117 -4.59 -19.04 -23.35
CA ILE A 117 -4.51 -20.19 -22.44
C ILE A 117 -5.72 -20.20 -21.51
N HIS A 118 -6.89 -20.55 -22.05
CA HIS A 118 -7.94 -21.31 -21.36
C HIS A 118 -9.11 -21.56 -22.33
N LEU A 119 -8.87 -22.38 -23.36
CA LEU A 119 -9.94 -23.06 -24.08
C LEU A 119 -9.52 -24.49 -24.30
N CYS A 120 -9.89 -25.35 -23.35
CA CYS A 120 -10.27 -26.75 -23.53
C CYS A 120 -10.20 -27.45 -22.17
N ASP A 121 -11.15 -27.16 -21.31
CA ASP A 121 -11.67 -28.12 -20.35
C ASP A 121 -13.15 -27.75 -20.19
N ILE A 122 -13.98 -28.38 -21.01
CA ILE A 122 -15.40 -28.77 -20.80
C ILE A 122 -15.86 -29.36 -22.14
N GLN A 123 -15.72 -30.67 -22.26
CA GLN A 123 -16.75 -31.52 -22.86
C GLN A 123 -16.45 -32.99 -22.50
N SER A 124 -17.18 -33.49 -21.52
CA SER A 124 -17.60 -34.88 -21.42
C SER A 124 -19.08 -34.91 -21.07
#